data_AF-A0A2B4RJ42-F1
#
_entry.id   AF-A0A2B4RJ42-F1
#
_cell.length_a   1.000
_cell.length_b   1.000
_cell.length_c   1.000
_cell.angle_alpha   90.00
_cell.angle_beta   90.00
_cell.angle_gamma   90.00
#
_symmetry.space_group_name_H-M   'P 1'
#
loop_
_entity.id
_entity.type
_entity.pdbx_description
1 polymer ?
#
loop_
_entity_poly.entity_id
_entity_poly.type
_entity_poly.pdbx_seq_one_letter_code
_entity_poly.pdbx_strand_id
1 'polypeptide(L)'
;MGMTELPDYNKIVFPEMPPIPLENIVPDASPEAIDLLKRFLVYHSKERISAKEALLHPYFFTEPLPAHHSELPIPARNARKTSGRGPLRHTFDIDVPLEKSLVNPASLVHNVVGMPDFHT
;
A
#
# COMPACT_ATOMS: atom_id res chain seq x y z
N MET A 1 -15.70 29.40 -9.07
CA MET A 1 -16.88 28.53 -9.27
C MET A 1 -16.65 27.80 -10.58
N GLY A 2 -16.81 26.48 -10.64
CA GLY A 2 -16.47 25.73 -11.87
C GLY A 2 -16.49 24.21 -11.71
N MET A 3 -16.25 23.68 -10.50
CA MET A 3 -16.41 22.24 -10.24
C MET A 3 -17.88 21.81 -10.18
N THR A 4 -18.76 22.63 -9.60
CA THR A 4 -20.19 22.35 -9.44
C THR A 4 -21.02 22.40 -10.73
N GLU A 5 -20.44 22.89 -11.83
CA GLU A 5 -21.11 23.06 -13.14
C GLU A 5 -20.90 21.85 -14.06
N LEU A 6 -20.05 20.89 -13.67
CA LEU A 6 -19.79 19.70 -14.48
C LEU A 6 -20.98 18.73 -14.41
N PRO A 7 -21.40 18.14 -15.54
CA PRO A 7 -22.63 17.33 -15.66
C PRO A 7 -22.68 16.10 -14.74
N ASP A 8 -21.52 15.65 -14.25
CA ASP A 8 -21.37 14.47 -13.42
C ASP A 8 -20.89 14.76 -11.99
N TYR A 9 -20.69 16.03 -11.62
CA TYR A 9 -20.06 16.42 -10.34
C TYR A 9 -20.77 15.85 -9.11
N ASN A 10 -22.10 15.71 -9.16
CA ASN A 10 -22.92 15.19 -8.06
C ASN A 10 -23.29 13.70 -8.21
N LYS A 11 -22.73 12.98 -9.20
CA LYS A 11 -23.05 11.56 -9.41
C LYS A 11 -22.28 10.63 -8.48
N ILE A 12 -21.15 11.10 -7.94
CA ILE A 12 -20.32 10.36 -6.99
C ILE A 12 -20.55 10.98 -5.61
N VAL A 13 -21.32 10.27 -4.78
CA VAL A 13 -21.48 10.60 -3.36
C VAL A 13 -20.73 9.53 -2.58
N PHE A 14 -19.73 9.94 -1.82
CA PHE A 14 -19.07 9.03 -0.89
C PHE A 14 -19.95 8.88 0.35
N PRO A 15 -20.17 7.66 0.86
CA PRO A 15 -20.84 7.50 2.13
C PRO A 15 -19.99 8.14 3.24
N GLU A 16 -20.66 8.69 4.24
CA GLU A 16 -19.99 9.12 5.48
C GLU A 16 -19.35 7.90 6.13
N MET A 17 -18.02 7.90 6.21
CA MET A 17 -17.25 6.83 6.83
C MET A 17 -16.67 7.36 8.14
N PRO A 18 -17.14 6.89 9.31
CA PRO A 18 -16.54 7.27 10.57
C PRO A 18 -15.09 6.78 10.62
N PRO A 19 -14.18 7.53 11.27
CA PRO A 19 -12.80 7.12 11.39
C PRO A 19 -12.71 5.82 12.21
N ILE A 20 -11.94 4.86 11.70
CA ILE A 20 -11.57 3.67 12.46
C ILE A 20 -10.36 4.03 13.32
N PRO A 21 -10.40 3.82 14.65
CA PRO A 21 -9.24 4.04 15.51
C PRO A 21 -8.02 3.26 14.99
N LEU A 22 -6.87 3.92 14.85
CA LEU A 22 -5.65 3.29 14.30
C LEU A 22 -5.16 2.15 15.20
N GLU A 23 -5.43 2.23 16.50
CA GLU A 23 -5.16 1.21 17.50
C GLU A 23 -5.82 -0.14 17.14
N ASN A 24 -6.97 -0.10 16.46
CA ASN A 24 -7.66 -1.32 16.00
C ASN A 24 -7.06 -1.87 14.70
N ILE A 25 -6.42 -1.02 13.89
CA ILE A 25 -5.85 -1.39 12.59
C ILE A 25 -4.44 -1.98 12.77
N VAL A 26 -3.66 -1.41 13.70
CA VAL A 26 -2.29 -1.81 14.01
C VAL A 26 -2.16 -2.07 15.51
N PRO A 27 -2.74 -3.18 16.02
CA PRO A 27 -2.84 -3.45 17.46
C PRO A 27 -1.47 -3.66 18.14
N ASP A 28 -0.47 -4.09 17.39
CA ASP A 28 0.89 -4.34 17.89
C ASP A 28 1.79 -3.09 17.85
N ALA A 29 1.28 -1.96 17.37
CA ALA A 29 2.04 -0.72 17.30
C ALA A 29 2.17 -0.06 18.67
N SER A 30 3.32 0.55 18.94
CA SER A 30 3.52 1.32 20.16
C SER A 30 2.66 2.60 20.17
N PRO A 31 2.33 3.16 21.34
CA PRO A 31 1.59 4.42 21.42
C PRO A 31 2.23 5.57 20.63
N GLU A 32 3.56 5.65 20.59
CA GLU A 32 4.33 6.64 19.84
C GLU A 32 4.21 6.42 18.33
N ALA A 33 4.16 5.15 17.90
CA ALA A 33 3.95 4.80 16.50
C ALA A 33 2.54 5.22 16.04
N ILE A 34 1.53 4.95 16.87
CA ILE A 34 0.15 5.38 16.63
C ILE A 34 0.06 6.90 16.53
N ASP A 35 0.68 7.63 17.47
CA ASP A 35 0.68 9.10 17.45
C ASP A 35 1.33 9.65 16.17
N LEU A 36 2.47 9.09 15.77
CA LEU A 36 3.14 9.48 14.53
C LEU A 36 2.26 9.20 13.29
N LEU A 37 1.58 8.05 13.25
CA LEU A 37 0.65 7.72 12.16
C LEU A 37 -0.53 8.68 12.07
N LYS A 38 -1.10 9.09 13.21
CA LYS A 38 -2.19 10.10 13.25
C LYS A 38 -1.76 11.42 12.63
N ARG A 39 -0.48 11.80 12.76
CA ARG A 39 0.08 13.03 12.17
C ARG A 39 0.42 12.90 10.67
N PHE A 40 0.63 11.68 10.17
CA PHE A 40 0.82 11.42 8.74
C PHE A 40 -0.50 11.28 7.98
N LEU A 41 -1.48 10.57 8.55
CA LEU A 41 -2.72 10.19 7.90
C LEU A 41 -3.82 11.25 8.07
N VAL A 42 -3.48 12.50 7.73
CA VAL A 42 -4.41 13.64 7.75
C VAL A 42 -4.84 14.00 6.33
N TYR A 43 -6.14 14.25 6.14
CA TYR A 43 -6.72 14.65 4.85
C TYR A 43 -6.20 16.01 4.37
N HIS A 44 -6.17 17.00 5.26
CA HIS A 44 -5.66 18.32 4.90
C HIS A 44 -4.14 18.29 4.75
N SER A 45 -3.65 18.52 3.54
CA SER A 45 -2.23 18.38 3.23
C SER A 45 -1.33 19.35 4.00
N LYS A 46 -1.83 20.54 4.36
CA LYS A 46 -1.07 21.53 5.13
C LYS A 46 -0.93 21.19 6.61
N GLU A 47 -1.80 20.33 7.14
CA GLU A 47 -1.75 19.86 8.54
C GLU A 47 -0.88 18.61 8.71
N ARG A 48 -0.55 17.94 7.60
CA ARG A 48 0.32 16.76 7.61
C ARG A 48 1.71 17.13 8.09
N ILE A 49 2.24 16.36 9.03
CA ILE A 49 3.60 16.54 9.54
C ILE A 49 4.64 16.48 8.41
N SER A 50 5.64 17.37 8.45
CA SER A 50 6.75 17.32 7.50
C SER A 50 7.74 16.21 7.86
N ALA A 51 8.50 15.71 6.87
CA ALA A 51 9.52 14.69 7.12
C ALA A 51 10.57 15.14 8.15
N LYS A 52 10.97 16.42 8.09
CA LYS A 52 11.93 17.01 9.03
C LYS A 52 11.43 16.95 10.47
N GLU A 53 10.16 17.30 10.70
CA GLU A 53 9.55 17.25 12.03
C GLU A 53 9.30 15.81 12.49
N ALA A 54 8.91 14.93 11.56
CA ALA A 54 8.68 13.52 11.86
C ALA A 54 9.94 12.80 12.36
N LEU A 55 11.10 13.10 11.78
CA LEU A 55 12.39 12.53 12.23
C LEU A 55 12.78 12.94 13.66
N LEU A 56 12.16 13.99 14.21
CA LEU A 56 12.36 14.43 15.60
C LEU A 56 11.32 13.83 16.55
N HIS A 57 10.44 12.96 16.07
CA HIS A 57 9.39 12.34 16.87
C HIS A 57 9.93 11.31 17.87
N PRO A 58 9.38 11.21 19.09
CA PRO A 58 9.81 10.22 20.10
C PRO A 58 9.87 8.78 19.59
N TYR A 59 9.02 8.41 18.64
CA TYR A 59 9.02 7.10 17.99
C TYR A 59 10.41 6.62 17.52
N PHE A 60 11.27 7.52 17.06
CA PHE A 60 12.62 7.16 16.59
C PHE A 60 13.68 7.07 17.70
N PHE A 61 13.34 7.45 18.93
CA PHE A 61 14.25 7.50 20.09
C PHE A 61 13.77 6.65 21.26
N THR A 62 12.56 6.09 21.20
CA THR A 62 12.02 5.14 22.17
C THR A 62 12.38 3.71 21.78
N GLU A 63 12.73 2.88 22.75
CA GLU A 63 12.97 1.45 22.52
C GLU A 63 11.70 0.74 22.00
N PRO A 64 11.83 -0.23 21.08
CA PRO A 64 13.07 -0.70 20.46
C PRO A 64 13.59 0.29 19.41
N LEU A 65 14.89 0.60 19.48
CA LEU A 65 15.53 1.43 18.47
C LEU A 65 15.52 0.72 17.08
N PRO A 66 15.60 1.48 15.98
CA PRO A 66 15.69 0.91 14.64
C PRO A 66 16.82 -0.11 14.54
N ALA A 67 16.52 -1.28 13.98
CA ALA A 67 17.50 -2.34 13.77
C ALA A 67 18.68 -1.82 12.93
N HIS A 68 19.88 -2.27 13.26
CA HIS A 68 21.04 -1.94 12.45
C HIS A 68 20.84 -2.54 11.05
N HIS A 69 21.23 -1.82 10.00
CA HIS A 69 20.95 -2.23 8.63
C HIS A 69 21.53 -3.62 8.27
N SER A 70 22.56 -4.10 8.97
CA SER A 70 23.12 -5.45 8.81
C SER A 70 22.28 -6.57 9.42
N GLU A 71 21.36 -6.24 10.33
CA GLU A 71 20.45 -7.20 10.99
C GLU A 71 19.13 -7.37 10.23
N LEU A 72 18.84 -6.46 9.29
CA LEU A 72 17.65 -6.56 8.47
C LEU A 72 17.70 -7.85 7.63
N PRO A 73 16.60 -8.61 7.57
CA PRO A 73 16.57 -9.85 6.81
C PRO A 73 16.78 -9.55 5.33
N ILE A 74 17.87 -10.06 4.76
CA ILE A 74 18.12 -9.99 3.32
C ILE A 74 17.21 -11.04 2.67
N PRO A 75 16.24 -10.66 1.83
CA PRO A 75 15.46 -11.64 1.08
C PRO A 75 16.41 -12.51 0.28
N ALA A 76 16.37 -13.83 0.48
CA ALA A 76 17.23 -14.76 -0.25
C ALA A 76 16.90 -14.69 -1.73
N ARG A 77 17.74 -13.99 -2.51
CA ARG A 77 17.54 -13.83 -3.96
C ARG A 77 17.50 -15.17 -4.69
N ASN A 78 18.05 -16.25 -4.12
CA ASN A 78 17.92 -17.62 -4.61
C ASN A 78 18.06 -18.66 -3.50
N ALA A 79 16.94 -19.12 -2.94
CA ALA A 79 16.83 -20.45 -2.34
C ALA A 79 15.85 -21.31 -3.16
N ARG A 80 15.98 -21.29 -4.50
CA ARG A 80 15.33 -22.31 -5.33
C ARG A 80 16.11 -23.61 -5.19
N LYS A 81 15.80 -24.38 -4.14
CA LYS A 81 15.87 -25.83 -4.26
C LYS A 81 14.84 -26.24 -5.30
N THR A 82 15.30 -26.94 -6.32
CA THR A 82 14.47 -27.69 -7.24
C THR A 82 13.58 -28.66 -6.46
N SER A 83 12.34 -28.29 -6.18
CA SER A 83 11.27 -29.24 -5.86
C SER A 83 9.93 -28.52 -6.02
N GLY A 84 9.17 -28.95 -7.04
CA GLY A 84 8.05 -28.22 -7.59
C GLY A 84 6.92 -27.89 -6.62
N ARG A 85 6.29 -26.74 -6.86
CA ARG A 85 4.90 -26.40 -6.52
C ARG A 85 4.53 -25.09 -7.22
N GLY A 86 3.79 -25.20 -8.33
CA GLY A 86 2.81 -24.24 -8.87
C GLY A 86 3.26 -22.82 -9.27
N PRO A 87 2.64 -22.20 -10.30
CA PRO A 87 2.99 -20.86 -10.74
C PRO A 87 2.36 -19.81 -9.80
N LEU A 88 3.08 -19.42 -8.75
CA LEU A 88 2.78 -18.20 -7.99
C LEU A 88 3.34 -16.99 -8.74
N ARG A 89 2.40 -16.32 -9.40
CA ARG A 89 2.32 -14.93 -9.86
C ARG A 89 3.53 -14.03 -9.60
N HIS A 90 4.24 -13.76 -10.69
CA HIS A 90 4.96 -12.52 -11.04
C HIS A 90 5.93 -11.92 -10.00
N THR A 91 7.06 -12.60 -9.78
CA THR A 91 8.22 -11.98 -9.15
C THR A 91 8.96 -11.10 -10.18
N PHE A 92 9.05 -9.79 -9.94
CA PHE A 92 9.92 -8.91 -10.71
C PHE A 92 11.38 -9.24 -10.38
N ASP A 93 12.12 -9.74 -11.38
CA ASP A 93 13.54 -10.12 -11.24
C ASP A 93 14.40 -9.05 -11.92
N ILE A 94 15.17 -8.30 -11.13
CA ILE A 94 15.96 -7.14 -11.58
C ILE A 94 17.22 -7.58 -12.34
N ASP A 95 17.65 -8.84 -12.19
CA ASP A 95 18.83 -9.38 -12.87
C ASP A 95 18.49 -10.00 -14.24
N VAL A 96 17.21 -10.13 -14.55
CA VAL A 96 16.74 -10.67 -15.83
C VAL A 96 16.53 -9.53 -16.82
N PRO A 97 16.99 -9.65 -18.08
CA PRO A 97 16.72 -8.65 -19.11
C PRO A 97 15.24 -8.30 -19.17
N LEU A 98 14.94 -7.00 -19.27
CA LEU A 98 13.60 -6.45 -19.12
C LEU A 98 12.58 -7.21 -19.97
N GLU A 99 12.96 -7.58 -21.19
CA GLU A 99 12.13 -8.27 -22.17
C GLU A 99 11.55 -9.59 -21.66
N LYS A 100 12.25 -10.26 -20.74
CA LYS A 100 11.82 -11.54 -20.13
C LYS A 100 11.00 -11.36 -18.86
N SER A 101 11.01 -10.15 -18.28
CA SER A 101 10.19 -9.80 -17.11
C SER A 101 8.90 -9.05 -17.50
N LEU A 102 8.76 -8.60 -18.74
CA LEU A 102 7.56 -7.92 -19.21
C LEU A 102 6.38 -8.90 -19.36
N VAL A 103 5.27 -8.59 -18.69
CA VAL A 103 3.99 -9.26 -18.94
C VAL A 103 3.53 -8.92 -20.36
N ASN A 104 3.05 -9.90 -21.12
CA ASN A 104 2.39 -9.63 -22.37
C ASN A 104 1.09 -8.84 -22.10
N PRO A 105 0.92 -7.61 -22.61
CA PRO A 105 -0.27 -6.78 -22.33
C PRO A 105 -1.59 -7.48 -22.73
N ALA A 106 -1.58 -8.37 -23.72
CA ALA A 106 -2.76 -9.15 -24.12
C ALA A 106 -3.19 -10.21 -23.08
N SER A 107 -2.36 -10.50 -22.07
CA SER A 107 -2.70 -11.44 -20.98
C SER A 107 -3.38 -10.75 -19.78
N LEU A 108 -3.41 -9.42 -19.75
CA LEU A 108 -4.05 -8.65 -18.69
C LEU A 108 -5.57 -8.51 -18.85
N VAL A 109 -6.15 -8.97 -19.96
CA VAL A 109 -7.55 -8.73 -20.32
C VAL A 109 -8.55 -9.78 -19.82
N HIS A 110 -8.12 -10.80 -19.07
CA HIS A 110 -9.05 -11.81 -18.58
C HIS A 110 -9.33 -11.66 -17.07
N ASN A 111 -10.27 -10.77 -16.74
CA ASN A 111 -11.07 -10.82 -15.50
C ASN A 111 -12.37 -9.99 -15.61
N VAL A 112 -13.05 -10.05 -16.75
CA VAL A 112 -14.48 -9.67 -16.84
C VAL A 112 -15.22 -10.78 -17.60
N VAL A 113 -15.44 -11.91 -16.93
CA VAL A 113 -16.48 -12.88 -17.34
C VAL A 113 -17.18 -13.33 -16.06
N GLY A 114 -18.35 -12.75 -15.81
CA GLY A 114 -19.16 -13.04 -14.62
C GLY A 114 -20.29 -12.04 -14.40
N MET A 115 -21.01 -11.65 -15.45
CA MET A 115 -22.33 -11.03 -15.32
C MET A 115 -23.30 -11.92 -16.09
N PRO A 116 -24.30 -12.56 -15.44
CA PRO A 116 -25.30 -13.33 -16.16
C PRO A 116 -26.23 -12.40 -16.94
N ASP A 117 -26.46 -12.75 -18.20
CA ASP A 117 -27.38 -12.08 -19.12
C ASP A 117 -28.82 -12.11 -18.58
N PHE A 118 -29.42 -10.96 -18.29
CA PHE A 118 -30.88 -10.87 -18.17
C PHE A 118 -31.47 -10.71 -19.57
N HIS A 119 -32.06 -11.79 -20.08
CA HIS A 119 -32.96 -11.75 -21.24
C HIS A 119 -34.41 -11.52 -20.78
N THR A 120 -35.05 -10.57 -21.46
CA THR A 120 -36.45 -10.10 -21.42
C THR A 120 -36.83 -9.15 -20.29
#